data_AF-W7XKQ0-F1
#
_entry.id   AF-W7XKQ0-F1
#
_cell.length_a   1.000
_cell.length_b   1.000
_cell.length_c   1.000
_cell.angle_alpha   90.00
_cell.angle_beta   90.00
_cell.angle_gamma   90.00
#
_symmetry.space_group_name_H-M   'P 1'
#
loop_
_entity.id
_entity.type
_entity.pdbx_description
1 polymer ?
#
loop_
_entity_poly.entity_id
_entity_poly.type
_entity_poly.pdbx_seq_one_letter_code
_entity_poly.pdbx_strand_id
1 'polypeptide(L)'
;MIYVFFNIQKWNSIGDKGASGLGSALAKCINLSNLTLQLKWNSIGDEGASGLGSALAKCINLSNLTLWLGSNSIGDEGASGLGSALAKCINLSNLKLNLGNNKIGDEGASGLGSALAKCINLSNLKLNLGGNQIGDEGAKGLSSALANCINLSNLELDFHQIQIGDEGASGLGSALAKCINLSNLTLLLDKNKIGDEGASGLGSALAKCINLSNLTLQLNEIQIGDEGASGLGSALANCINLSNLELDFHNNQIGDEGASGLGSSLAKCINLSNLTLYLGQKQFICFGL
;
A
#
# COMPACT_ATOMS: atom_id res chain seq x y z
N MET A 1 -19.49 -20.39 -8.12
CA MET A 1 -18.29 -19.74 -7.57
C MET A 1 -17.13 -20.71 -7.79
N ILE A 2 -16.23 -20.44 -8.74
CA ILE A 2 -15.06 -21.29 -8.96
C ILE A 2 -13.95 -20.72 -8.06
N TYR A 3 -13.68 -21.40 -6.95
CA TYR A 3 -12.44 -21.17 -6.23
C TYR A 3 -11.36 -22.01 -6.88
N VAL A 4 -10.51 -21.40 -7.71
CA VAL A 4 -9.28 -22.07 -8.14
C VAL A 4 -8.24 -21.87 -7.02
N PHE A 5 -8.28 -22.71 -6.00
CA PHE A 5 -7.21 -22.76 -5.00
C PHE A 5 -6.02 -23.53 -5.58
N PHE A 6 -5.08 -22.83 -6.19
CA PHE A 6 -3.72 -23.33 -6.28
C PHE A 6 -3.02 -23.00 -4.96
N ASN A 7 -3.21 -23.84 -3.92
CA ASN A 7 -2.43 -23.72 -2.68
C ASN A 7 -1.01 -24.25 -2.94
N ILE A 8 -0.16 -23.39 -3.48
CA ILE A 8 1.21 -23.69 -3.86
C ILE A 8 2.13 -23.15 -2.74
N GLN A 9 2.28 -23.92 -1.66
CA GLN A 9 3.15 -23.58 -0.53
C GLN A 9 4.56 -24.20 -0.62
N LYS A 10 4.95 -24.74 -1.78
CA LYS A 10 6.34 -25.15 -2.08
C LYS A 10 6.81 -24.39 -3.31
N TRP A 11 8.11 -24.15 -3.41
CA TRP A 11 8.77 -23.64 -4.63
C TRP A 11 8.31 -24.48 -5.82
N ASN A 12 7.33 -23.98 -6.56
CA ASN A 12 6.97 -24.55 -7.84
C ASN A 12 7.64 -23.65 -8.86
N SER A 13 8.52 -24.21 -9.67
CA SER A 13 9.15 -23.49 -10.77
C SER A 13 8.15 -23.27 -11.91
N ILE A 14 7.00 -22.64 -11.64
CA ILE A 14 5.99 -22.30 -12.66
C ILE A 14 6.64 -21.44 -13.74
N GLY A 15 7.40 -20.42 -13.32
CA GLY A 15 8.08 -19.48 -14.20
C GLY A 15 7.12 -18.75 -15.14
N ASP A 16 7.69 -18.04 -16.11
CA ASP A 16 6.90 -17.20 -17.03
C ASP A 16 5.95 -18.00 -17.90
N LYS A 17 6.43 -19.11 -18.47
CA LYS A 17 5.61 -19.98 -19.34
C LYS A 17 4.41 -20.56 -18.59
N GLY A 18 4.61 -20.98 -17.35
CA GLY A 18 3.52 -21.52 -16.54
C GLY A 18 2.50 -20.44 -16.15
N ALA A 19 2.95 -19.24 -15.78
CA ALA A 19 2.07 -18.12 -15.46
C ALA A 19 1.24 -17.68 -16.68
N SER A 20 1.89 -17.53 -17.84
CA SER A 20 1.24 -17.20 -19.12
C SER A 20 0.29 -18.30 -19.59
N GLY A 21 0.65 -19.57 -19.40
CA GLY A 21 -0.21 -20.72 -19.69
C GLY A 21 -1.45 -20.75 -18.83
N LEU A 22 -1.30 -20.52 -17.51
CA LEU A 22 -2.42 -20.39 -16.57
C LEU A 22 -3.33 -19.22 -16.96
N GLY A 23 -2.75 -18.06 -17.26
CA GLY A 23 -3.49 -16.92 -17.78
C GLY A 23 -4.32 -17.31 -19.01
N SER A 24 -3.68 -17.94 -20.00
CA SER A 24 -4.35 -18.35 -21.24
C SER A 24 -5.52 -19.32 -21.01
N ALA A 25 -5.46 -20.17 -19.99
CA ALA A 25 -6.58 -21.01 -19.58
C ALA A 25 -7.71 -20.18 -18.93
N LEU A 26 -7.37 -19.28 -18.00
CA LEU A 26 -8.33 -18.39 -17.32
C LEU A 26 -9.04 -17.45 -18.29
N ALA A 27 -8.38 -17.01 -19.35
CA ALA A 27 -8.97 -16.20 -20.41
C ALA A 27 -10.20 -16.85 -21.09
N LYS A 28 -10.36 -18.18 -20.98
CA LYS A 28 -11.54 -18.89 -21.49
C LYS A 28 -12.73 -18.83 -20.52
N CYS A 29 -12.47 -18.49 -19.25
CA CYS A 29 -13.47 -18.42 -18.20
C CYS A 29 -14.09 -17.01 -18.11
N ILE A 30 -14.71 -16.54 -19.20
CA ILE A 30 -15.20 -15.16 -19.35
C ILE A 30 -16.29 -14.73 -18.34
N ASN A 31 -16.93 -15.69 -17.68
CA ASN A 31 -17.95 -15.46 -16.66
C ASN A 31 -17.38 -15.37 -15.23
N LEU A 32 -16.06 -15.36 -15.06
CA LEU A 32 -15.44 -15.17 -13.75
C LEU A 32 -15.74 -13.77 -13.22
N SER A 33 -16.42 -13.73 -12.08
CA SER A 33 -16.62 -12.51 -11.28
C SER A 33 -15.67 -12.42 -10.08
N ASN A 34 -15.17 -13.57 -9.63
CA ASN A 34 -14.29 -13.70 -8.48
C ASN A 34 -13.11 -14.57 -8.86
N LEU A 35 -11.90 -14.09 -8.59
CA LEU A 35 -10.68 -14.85 -8.83
C LEU A 35 -9.68 -14.62 -7.71
N THR A 36 -9.13 -15.71 -7.19
CA THR A 36 -7.98 -15.70 -6.29
C THR A 36 -6.89 -16.57 -6.86
N LEU A 37 -5.69 -16.04 -7.02
CA LEU A 37 -4.50 -16.76 -7.48
C LEU A 37 -3.37 -16.60 -6.45
N GLN A 38 -2.79 -17.73 -6.03
CA GLN A 38 -1.61 -17.76 -5.19
C GLN A 38 -0.40 -18.23 -5.99
N LEU A 39 0.49 -17.30 -6.30
CA LEU A 39 1.66 -17.50 -7.16
C LEU A 39 2.93 -16.91 -6.54
N LYS A 40 2.98 -16.81 -5.19
CA LYS A 40 4.21 -16.40 -4.49
C LYS A 40 5.31 -17.42 -4.68
N TRP A 41 6.58 -17.03 -4.73
CA TRP A 41 7.72 -17.97 -4.80
C TRP A 41 7.68 -18.92 -6.02
N ASN A 42 7.37 -18.37 -7.20
CA ASN A 42 7.19 -19.16 -8.43
C ASN A 42 8.16 -18.78 -9.57
N SER A 43 9.17 -17.97 -9.29
CA SER A 43 10.16 -17.47 -10.25
C SER A 43 9.53 -16.80 -11.48
N ILE A 44 8.40 -16.10 -11.28
CA ILE A 44 7.72 -15.35 -12.34
C ILE A 44 8.48 -14.04 -12.56
N GLY A 45 8.88 -13.76 -13.79
CA GLY A 45 9.45 -12.49 -14.24
C GLY A 45 8.43 -11.63 -14.98
N ASP A 46 8.95 -10.68 -15.75
CA ASP A 46 8.13 -9.69 -16.45
C ASP A 46 7.22 -10.29 -17.52
N GLU A 47 7.74 -11.26 -18.29
CA GLU A 47 6.97 -11.93 -19.33
C GLU A 47 5.78 -12.69 -18.73
N GLY A 48 5.98 -13.41 -17.62
CA GLY A 48 4.93 -14.16 -16.96
C GLY A 48 3.88 -13.26 -16.31
N ALA A 49 4.30 -12.17 -15.66
CA ALA A 49 3.39 -11.20 -15.08
C ALA A 49 2.55 -10.50 -16.14
N SER A 50 3.17 -10.03 -17.23
CA SER A 50 2.49 -9.40 -18.37
C SER A 50 1.58 -10.36 -19.12
N GLY A 51 2.00 -11.62 -19.30
CA GLY A 51 1.20 -12.67 -19.92
C GLY A 51 -0.03 -13.03 -19.08
N LEU A 52 0.14 -13.17 -17.76
CA LEU A 52 -0.97 -13.36 -16.83
C LEU A 52 -1.93 -12.17 -16.86
N GLY A 53 -1.41 -10.94 -16.80
CA GLY A 53 -2.20 -9.71 -16.91
C GLY A 53 -3.03 -9.70 -18.19
N SER A 54 -2.38 -9.86 -19.35
CA SER A 54 -3.03 -9.86 -20.67
C SER A 54 -4.19 -10.85 -20.78
N ALA A 55 -4.12 -11.96 -20.06
CA ALA A 55 -5.21 -12.91 -19.96
C ALA A 55 -6.34 -12.46 -19.02
N LEU A 56 -6.01 -11.92 -17.84
CA LEU A 56 -6.98 -11.36 -16.90
C LEU A 56 -7.82 -10.24 -17.54
N ALA A 57 -7.23 -9.46 -18.44
CA ALA A 57 -7.94 -8.45 -19.22
C ALA A 57 -9.14 -8.99 -20.04
N LYS A 58 -9.18 -10.29 -20.33
CA LYS A 58 -10.32 -10.94 -21.02
C LYS A 58 -11.44 -11.33 -20.06
N CYS A 59 -11.18 -11.34 -18.76
CA CYS A 59 -12.15 -11.65 -17.72
C CYS A 59 -12.91 -10.37 -17.31
N ILE A 60 -13.63 -9.77 -18.26
CA ILE A 60 -14.26 -8.44 -18.12
C ILE A 60 -15.33 -8.36 -17.02
N ASN A 61 -15.84 -9.50 -16.55
CA ASN A 61 -16.83 -9.59 -15.49
C ASN A 61 -16.21 -9.64 -14.08
N LEU A 62 -14.87 -9.61 -13.95
CA LEU A 62 -14.20 -9.63 -12.66
C LEU A 62 -14.59 -8.39 -11.83
N SER A 63 -15.20 -8.65 -10.69
CA SER A 63 -15.48 -7.66 -9.65
C SER A 63 -14.58 -7.80 -8.44
N ASN A 64 -14.07 -9.02 -8.19
CA ASN A 64 -13.17 -9.33 -7.09
C ASN A 64 -11.93 -10.07 -7.60
N LEU A 65 -10.76 -9.47 -7.41
CA LEU A 65 -9.49 -10.08 -7.77
C LEU A 65 -8.55 -10.07 -6.57
N THR A 66 -8.02 -11.24 -6.24
CA THR A 66 -6.90 -11.40 -5.30
C THR A 66 -5.75 -12.10 -6.01
N LEU A 67 -4.62 -11.41 -6.12
CA LEU A 67 -3.44 -11.90 -6.82
C LEU A 67 -2.21 -11.80 -5.92
N TRP A 68 -1.66 -12.95 -5.55
CA TRP A 68 -0.46 -13.04 -4.75
C TRP A 68 0.74 -13.39 -5.62
N LEU A 69 1.56 -12.39 -5.94
CA LEU A 69 2.76 -12.48 -6.77
C LEU A 69 4.04 -12.08 -6.01
N GLY A 70 3.98 -11.95 -4.68
CA GLY A 70 5.16 -11.61 -3.90
C GLY A 70 6.27 -12.66 -3.96
N SER A 71 7.52 -12.24 -3.73
CA SER A 71 8.70 -13.10 -3.76
C SER A 71 8.88 -13.80 -5.12
N ASN A 72 8.88 -13.00 -6.18
CA ASN A 72 9.14 -13.40 -7.57
C ASN A 72 10.25 -12.51 -8.16
N SER A 73 10.41 -12.49 -9.48
CA SER A 73 11.41 -11.70 -10.20
C SER A 73 10.78 -10.61 -11.07
N ILE A 74 9.60 -10.12 -10.72
CA ILE A 74 8.85 -9.12 -11.49
C ILE A 74 9.56 -7.76 -11.36
N GLY A 75 9.92 -7.16 -12.48
CA GLY A 75 10.44 -5.80 -12.59
C GLY A 75 9.39 -4.80 -13.09
N ASP A 76 9.88 -3.68 -13.62
CA ASP A 76 9.05 -2.56 -14.04
C ASP A 76 8.12 -2.89 -15.20
N GLU A 77 8.63 -3.63 -16.18
CA GLU A 77 7.86 -4.04 -17.36
C GLU A 77 6.69 -4.96 -16.97
N GLY A 78 6.95 -5.94 -16.11
CA GLY A 78 5.93 -6.87 -15.63
C GLY A 78 4.87 -6.20 -14.77
N ALA A 79 5.27 -5.29 -13.87
CA ALA A 79 4.35 -4.51 -13.06
C ALA A 79 3.46 -3.60 -13.91
N SER A 80 4.06 -2.89 -14.89
CA SER A 80 3.34 -2.01 -15.82
C SER A 80 2.41 -2.78 -16.76
N GLY A 81 2.87 -3.93 -17.26
CA GLY A 81 2.08 -4.82 -18.11
C GLY A 81 0.89 -5.42 -17.37
N LEU A 82 1.10 -5.89 -16.13
CA LEU A 82 0.03 -6.35 -15.26
C LEU A 82 -0.97 -5.23 -14.97
N GLY A 83 -0.49 -4.04 -14.60
CA GLY A 83 -1.32 -2.86 -14.38
C GLY A 83 -2.19 -2.55 -15.60
N SER A 84 -1.56 -2.38 -16.77
CA SER A 84 -2.25 -2.08 -18.04
C SER A 84 -3.37 -3.05 -18.37
N ALA A 85 -3.25 -4.31 -17.95
CA ALA A 85 -4.30 -5.29 -18.10
C ALA A 85 -5.41 -5.17 -17.04
N LEU A 86 -5.07 -4.91 -15.78
CA LEU A 86 -6.06 -4.63 -14.72
C LEU A 86 -6.94 -3.42 -15.06
N ALA A 87 -6.40 -2.42 -15.75
CA ALA A 87 -7.17 -1.27 -16.25
C ALA A 87 -8.32 -1.67 -17.20
N LYS A 88 -8.27 -2.85 -17.81
CA LYS A 88 -9.35 -3.37 -18.68
C LYS A 88 -10.45 -4.08 -17.88
N CYS A 89 -10.21 -4.40 -16.61
CA CYS A 89 -11.18 -4.99 -15.70
C CYS A 89 -12.07 -3.90 -15.10
N ILE A 90 -12.90 -3.25 -15.93
CA ILE A 90 -13.67 -2.05 -15.56
C ILE A 90 -14.68 -2.26 -14.43
N ASN A 91 -15.09 -3.52 -14.19
CA ASN A 91 -16.05 -3.89 -13.14
C ASN A 91 -15.39 -4.18 -11.79
N LEU A 92 -14.06 -4.04 -11.70
CA LEU A 92 -13.31 -4.37 -10.49
C LEU A 92 -13.65 -3.38 -9.36
N SER A 93 -14.26 -3.90 -8.30
CA SER A 93 -14.60 -3.15 -7.10
C SER A 93 -13.70 -3.50 -5.91
N ASN A 94 -13.12 -4.71 -5.94
CA ASN A 94 -12.23 -5.22 -4.90
C ASN A 94 -10.95 -5.76 -5.53
N LEU A 95 -9.81 -5.16 -5.20
CA LEU A 95 -8.50 -5.63 -5.63
C LEU A 95 -7.58 -5.84 -4.43
N LYS A 96 -7.04 -7.07 -4.32
CA LYS A 96 -5.91 -7.38 -3.45
C LYS A 96 -4.75 -7.81 -4.33
N LEU A 97 -3.73 -6.96 -4.43
CA LEU A 97 -2.55 -7.19 -5.24
C LEU A 97 -1.31 -7.19 -4.35
N ASN A 98 -0.65 -8.34 -4.25
CA ASN A 98 0.59 -8.46 -3.51
C ASN A 98 1.73 -8.71 -4.51
N LEU A 99 2.61 -7.72 -4.61
CA LEU A 99 3.82 -7.68 -5.43
C LEU A 99 5.08 -7.46 -4.57
N GLY A 100 4.99 -7.64 -3.24
CA GLY A 100 6.13 -7.43 -2.35
C GLY A 100 7.29 -8.38 -2.60
N ASN A 101 8.51 -7.96 -2.28
CA ASN A 101 9.76 -8.69 -2.53
C ASN A 101 9.91 -9.10 -4.01
N ASN A 102 9.84 -8.11 -4.90
CA ASN A 102 10.12 -8.25 -6.33
C ASN A 102 11.26 -7.26 -6.71
N LYS A 103 11.39 -6.92 -7.99
CA LYS A 103 12.40 -5.99 -8.52
C LYS A 103 11.76 -4.74 -9.12
N ILE A 104 10.60 -4.33 -8.60
CA ILE A 104 9.87 -3.17 -9.10
C ILE A 104 10.59 -1.89 -8.65
N GLY A 105 10.86 -1.01 -9.59
CA GLY A 105 11.39 0.32 -9.41
C GLY A 105 10.31 1.41 -9.57
N ASP A 106 10.77 2.65 -9.70
CA ASP A 106 9.89 3.82 -9.82
C ASP A 106 9.01 3.78 -11.08
N GLU A 107 9.55 3.33 -12.21
CA GLU A 107 8.82 3.25 -13.47
C GLU A 107 7.67 2.25 -13.39
N GLY A 108 7.91 1.06 -12.81
CA GLY A 108 6.90 0.03 -12.63
C GLY A 108 5.82 0.44 -11.64
N ALA A 109 6.19 1.11 -10.55
CA ALA A 109 5.23 1.67 -9.58
C ALA A 109 4.33 2.72 -10.23
N SER A 110 4.91 3.64 -11.01
CA SER A 110 4.18 4.68 -11.74
C SER A 110 3.27 4.10 -12.83
N GLY A 111 3.75 3.10 -13.57
CA GLY A 111 2.98 2.38 -14.57
C GLY A 111 1.79 1.62 -13.96
N LEU A 112 2.02 0.93 -12.83
CA LEU A 112 0.96 0.26 -12.08
C LEU A 112 -0.08 1.27 -11.57
N GLY A 113 0.37 2.38 -11.00
CA GLY A 113 -0.51 3.45 -10.54
C GLY A 113 -1.39 4.01 -11.65
N SER A 114 -0.78 4.40 -12.77
CA SER A 114 -1.49 4.93 -13.95
C SER A 114 -2.59 4.00 -14.44
N ALA A 115 -2.42 2.69 -14.26
CA ALA A 115 -3.42 1.72 -14.61
C ALA A 115 -4.53 1.59 -13.54
N LEU A 116 -4.17 1.58 -12.25
CA LEU A 116 -5.14 1.57 -11.15
C LEU A 116 -6.08 2.79 -11.20
N ALA A 117 -5.58 3.95 -11.65
CA ALA A 117 -6.41 5.15 -11.87
C ALA A 117 -7.57 4.92 -12.85
N LYS A 118 -7.48 3.92 -13.74
CA LYS A 118 -8.55 3.57 -14.70
C LYS A 118 -9.59 2.63 -14.09
N CYS A 119 -9.30 2.02 -12.95
CA CYS A 119 -10.23 1.16 -12.22
C CYS A 119 -11.18 2.00 -11.36
N ILE A 120 -11.99 2.84 -12.01
CA ILE A 120 -12.84 3.87 -11.38
C ILE A 120 -13.88 3.33 -10.39
N ASN A 121 -14.21 2.03 -10.48
CA ASN A 121 -15.19 1.36 -9.61
C ASN A 121 -14.55 0.74 -8.35
N LEU A 122 -13.22 0.86 -8.17
CA LEU A 122 -12.55 0.35 -6.98
C LEU A 122 -13.05 1.08 -5.73
N SER A 123 -13.65 0.31 -4.82
CA SER A 123 -14.00 0.75 -3.48
C SER A 123 -13.06 0.16 -2.41
N ASN A 124 -12.40 -0.96 -2.73
CA ASN A 124 -11.48 -1.65 -1.85
C ASN A 124 -10.18 -1.98 -2.58
N LEU A 125 -9.07 -1.43 -2.08
CA LEU A 125 -7.74 -1.71 -2.60
C LEU A 125 -6.80 -2.11 -1.47
N LYS A 126 -6.20 -3.30 -1.58
CA LYS A 126 -5.03 -3.72 -0.82
C LYS A 126 -3.87 -3.90 -1.78
N LEU A 127 -2.85 -3.06 -1.67
CA LEU A 127 -1.67 -3.10 -2.51
C LEU A 127 -0.43 -3.27 -1.64
N ASN A 128 0.27 -4.39 -1.83
CA ASN A 128 1.57 -4.61 -1.19
C ASN A 128 2.66 -4.51 -2.25
N LEU A 129 3.55 -3.53 -2.06
CA LEU A 129 4.77 -3.31 -2.82
C LEU A 129 6.02 -3.34 -1.93
N GLY A 130 5.90 -3.74 -0.66
CA GLY A 130 7.02 -3.73 0.28
C GLY A 130 8.20 -4.61 -0.17
N GLY A 131 9.42 -4.20 0.17
CA GLY A 131 10.65 -4.89 -0.25
C GLY A 131 10.95 -4.79 -1.75
N ASN A 132 10.48 -3.74 -2.42
CA ASN A 132 10.86 -3.36 -3.80
C ASN A 132 11.83 -2.15 -3.78
N GLN A 133 12.18 -1.61 -4.95
CA GLN A 133 13.16 -0.52 -5.11
C GLN A 133 12.45 0.78 -5.55
N ILE A 134 11.46 1.23 -4.77
CA ILE A 134 10.57 2.35 -5.12
C ILE A 134 10.87 3.55 -4.23
N GLY A 135 11.53 4.57 -4.80
CA GLY A 135 11.80 5.83 -4.15
C GLY A 135 10.64 6.82 -4.23
N ASP A 136 10.95 8.09 -3.96
CA ASP A 136 9.95 9.16 -3.94
C ASP A 136 9.24 9.37 -5.28
N GLU A 137 9.96 9.24 -6.40
CA GLU A 137 9.37 9.41 -7.74
C GLU A 137 8.35 8.30 -8.06
N GLY A 138 8.66 7.04 -7.73
CA GLY A 138 7.73 5.94 -7.89
C GLY A 138 6.51 6.07 -6.98
N ALA A 139 6.71 6.45 -5.72
CA ALA A 139 5.63 6.71 -4.77
C ALA A 139 4.74 7.87 -5.22
N LYS A 140 5.32 8.93 -5.79
CA LYS A 140 4.61 10.07 -6.37
C LYS A 140 3.81 9.69 -7.60
N GLY A 141 4.37 8.88 -8.50
CA GLY A 141 3.66 8.35 -9.67
C GLY A 141 2.46 7.49 -9.27
N LEU A 142 2.67 6.56 -8.32
CA LEU A 142 1.61 5.71 -7.79
C LEU A 142 0.52 6.50 -7.08
N SER A 143 0.92 7.41 -6.19
CA SER A 143 -0.02 8.21 -5.39
C SER A 143 -0.82 9.19 -6.26
N SER A 144 -0.18 9.90 -7.19
CA SER A 144 -0.87 10.79 -8.15
C SER A 144 -1.96 10.07 -8.93
N ALA A 145 -1.78 8.77 -9.17
CA ALA A 145 -2.78 7.95 -9.84
C ALA A 145 -3.91 7.49 -8.89
N LEU A 146 -3.58 7.12 -7.64
CA LEU A 146 -4.57 6.81 -6.60
C LEU A 146 -5.52 7.97 -6.31
N ALA A 147 -5.08 9.21 -6.49
CA ALA A 147 -5.93 10.40 -6.39
C ALA A 147 -7.17 10.38 -7.32
N ASN A 148 -7.14 9.60 -8.40
CA ASN A 148 -8.27 9.44 -9.32
C ASN A 148 -9.25 8.33 -8.87
N CYS A 149 -8.89 7.53 -7.87
CA CYS A 149 -9.71 6.45 -7.34
C CYS A 149 -10.70 7.00 -6.30
N ILE A 150 -11.58 7.92 -6.73
CA ILE A 150 -12.47 8.69 -5.85
C ILE A 150 -13.52 7.84 -5.11
N ASN A 151 -13.77 6.60 -5.56
CA ASN A 151 -14.71 5.67 -4.95
C ASN A 151 -14.07 4.79 -3.86
N LEU A 152 -12.76 4.89 -3.62
CA LEU A 152 -12.09 4.15 -2.56
C LEU A 152 -12.64 4.55 -1.19
N SER A 153 -13.16 3.56 -0.47
CA SER A 153 -13.54 3.67 0.94
C SER A 153 -12.60 2.89 1.85
N ASN A 154 -11.94 1.85 1.33
CA ASN A 154 -10.96 1.04 2.04
C ASN A 154 -9.65 0.98 1.26
N LEU A 155 -8.57 1.44 1.88
CA LEU A 155 -7.24 1.40 1.29
C LEU A 155 -6.23 0.83 2.29
N GLU A 156 -5.51 -0.21 1.87
CA GLU A 156 -4.34 -0.72 2.56
C GLU A 156 -3.15 -0.64 1.60
N LEU A 157 -2.14 0.15 1.95
CA LEU A 157 -0.88 0.25 1.23
C LEU A 157 0.24 -0.29 2.11
N ASP A 158 0.87 -1.36 1.64
CA ASP A 158 2.04 -1.93 2.29
C ASP A 158 3.29 -1.58 1.48
N PHE A 159 3.97 -0.53 1.95
CA PHE A 159 5.16 0.09 1.38
C PHE A 159 6.36 -0.06 2.35
N HIS A 160 6.42 -1.12 3.16
CA HIS A 160 7.58 -1.34 4.02
C HIS A 160 8.85 -1.50 3.16
N GLN A 161 9.94 -0.87 3.58
CA GLN A 161 11.27 -1.04 2.99
C GLN A 161 11.29 -0.83 1.46
N ILE A 162 10.64 0.23 0.96
CA ILE A 162 10.67 0.59 -0.47
C ILE A 162 11.66 1.69 -0.81
N GLN A 163 12.15 2.45 0.19
CA GLN A 163 13.10 3.57 0.11
C GLN A 163 12.49 4.97 -0.11
N ILE A 164 11.21 5.17 0.23
CA ILE A 164 10.60 6.51 0.26
C ILE A 164 11.20 7.38 1.37
N GLY A 165 11.29 8.68 1.10
CA GLY A 165 11.66 9.73 2.04
C GLY A 165 10.50 10.71 2.29
N ASP A 166 10.86 11.90 2.76
CA ASP A 166 9.89 12.92 3.18
C ASP A 166 9.01 13.45 2.05
N GLU A 167 9.58 13.64 0.85
CA GLU A 167 8.83 14.06 -0.33
C GLU A 167 7.81 13.00 -0.75
N GLY A 168 8.21 11.73 -0.80
CA GLY A 168 7.33 10.62 -1.16
C GLY A 168 6.20 10.43 -0.15
N ALA A 169 6.49 10.53 1.15
CA ALA A 169 5.49 10.45 2.21
C ALA A 169 4.46 11.59 2.13
N SER A 170 4.93 12.82 1.96
CA SER A 170 4.07 14.02 1.82
C SER A 170 3.24 13.99 0.53
N GLY A 171 3.84 13.53 -0.57
CA GLY A 171 3.17 13.31 -1.85
C GLY A 171 2.07 12.25 -1.76
N LEU A 172 2.36 11.13 -1.09
CA LEU A 172 1.39 10.08 -0.81
C LEU A 172 0.20 10.63 -0.02
N GLY A 173 0.45 11.32 1.09
CA GLY A 173 -0.62 11.95 1.87
C GLY A 173 -1.46 12.91 1.03
N SER A 174 -0.82 13.76 0.22
CA SER A 174 -1.49 14.75 -0.63
C SER A 174 -2.39 14.13 -1.70
N ALA A 175 -2.02 12.95 -2.20
CA ALA A 175 -2.88 12.19 -3.11
C ALA A 175 -4.07 11.56 -2.38
N LEU A 176 -3.84 10.95 -1.21
CA LEU A 176 -4.88 10.33 -0.40
C LEU A 176 -5.94 11.33 0.05
N ALA A 177 -5.54 12.59 0.29
CA ALA A 177 -6.46 13.70 0.56
C ALA A 177 -7.52 13.92 -0.54
N LYS A 178 -7.28 13.44 -1.77
CA LYS A 178 -8.24 13.52 -2.88
C LYS A 178 -9.21 12.33 -2.92
N CYS A 179 -8.93 11.26 -2.17
CA CYS A 179 -9.83 10.13 -1.99
C CYS A 179 -10.94 10.49 -0.98
N ILE A 180 -11.87 11.34 -1.40
CA ILE A 180 -12.87 11.95 -0.50
C ILE A 180 -13.79 10.94 0.22
N ASN A 181 -13.93 9.72 -0.30
CA ASN A 181 -14.76 8.67 0.31
C ASN A 181 -13.98 7.74 1.23
N LEU A 182 -12.67 7.97 1.42
CA LEU A 182 -11.80 7.11 2.19
C LEU A 182 -12.16 7.17 3.68
N SER A 183 -12.61 6.03 4.21
CA SER A 183 -13.00 5.89 5.62
C SER A 183 -12.09 4.94 6.40
N ASN A 184 -11.43 4.01 5.71
CA ASN A 184 -10.48 3.08 6.29
C ASN A 184 -9.15 3.16 5.57
N LEU A 185 -8.11 3.55 6.29
CA LEU A 185 -6.75 3.66 5.77
C LEU A 185 -5.77 2.90 6.66
N THR A 186 -5.03 1.99 6.04
CA THR A 186 -3.86 1.35 6.64
C THR A 186 -2.66 1.66 5.77
N LEU A 187 -1.65 2.34 6.32
CA LEU A 187 -0.37 2.59 5.67
C LEU A 187 0.74 1.90 6.45
N LEU A 188 1.48 1.02 5.76
CA LEU A 188 2.68 0.39 6.30
C LEU A 188 3.88 1.00 5.62
N LEU A 189 4.61 1.84 6.36
CA LEU A 189 5.72 2.63 5.86
C LEU A 189 7.02 2.29 6.59
N ASP A 190 7.06 1.16 7.30
CA ASP A 190 8.20 0.72 8.11
C ASP A 190 9.49 0.67 7.28
N LYS A 191 10.64 0.94 7.92
CA LYS A 191 11.99 0.82 7.33
C LYS A 191 12.19 1.64 6.05
N ASN A 192 11.57 2.80 5.98
CA ASN A 192 11.82 3.83 4.98
C ASN A 192 12.66 4.98 5.57
N LYS A 193 12.85 6.07 4.82
CA LYS A 193 13.68 7.23 5.19
C LYS A 193 12.83 8.46 5.49
N ILE A 194 11.74 8.27 6.24
CA ILE A 194 10.73 9.30 6.51
C ILE A 194 11.02 9.93 7.87
N GLY A 195 11.60 11.12 7.87
CA GLY A 195 11.86 11.91 9.07
C GLY A 195 10.67 12.77 9.49
N ASP A 196 10.99 13.80 10.27
CA ASP A 196 9.99 14.67 10.89
C ASP A 196 9.16 15.47 9.88
N GLU A 197 9.78 15.93 8.79
CA GLU A 197 9.11 16.66 7.71
C GLU A 197 8.10 15.76 7.00
N GLY A 198 8.49 14.54 6.63
CA GLY A 198 7.63 13.58 5.96
C GLY A 198 6.46 13.12 6.83
N ALA A 199 6.70 12.89 8.12
CA ALA A 199 5.67 12.54 9.08
C ALA A 199 4.64 13.67 9.24
N SER A 200 5.11 14.91 9.40
CA SER A 200 4.26 16.09 9.53
C SER A 200 3.48 16.39 8.25
N GLY A 201 4.13 16.24 7.08
CA GLY A 201 3.50 16.41 5.77
C GLY A 201 2.43 15.36 5.49
N LEU A 202 2.72 14.08 5.79
CA LEU A 202 1.75 13.00 5.72
C LEU A 202 0.54 13.28 6.61
N GLY A 203 0.77 13.62 7.89
CA GLY A 203 -0.29 13.96 8.84
C GLY A 203 -1.15 15.13 8.35
N SER A 204 -0.51 16.21 7.90
CA SER A 204 -1.19 17.43 7.41
C SER A 204 -2.06 17.17 6.19
N ALA A 205 -1.67 16.21 5.36
CA ALA A 205 -2.48 15.82 4.21
C ALA A 205 -3.62 14.87 4.63
N LEU A 206 -3.38 13.91 5.53
CA LEU A 206 -4.42 13.02 6.05
C LEU A 206 -5.51 13.78 6.84
N ALA A 207 -5.17 14.91 7.45
CA ALA A 207 -6.13 15.84 8.05
C ALA A 207 -7.22 16.33 7.08
N LYS A 208 -6.98 16.26 5.76
CA LYS A 208 -7.94 16.63 4.71
C LYS A 208 -8.86 15.47 4.33
N CYS A 209 -8.59 14.25 4.77
CA CYS A 209 -9.46 13.09 4.57
C CYS A 209 -10.65 13.16 5.54
N ILE A 210 -11.64 14.01 5.22
CA ILE A 210 -12.74 14.34 6.13
C ILE A 210 -13.60 13.14 6.55
N ASN A 211 -13.64 12.06 5.77
CA ASN A 211 -14.43 10.87 6.06
C ASN A 211 -13.63 9.76 6.77
N LEU A 212 -12.35 10.00 7.08
CA LEU A 212 -11.47 9.01 7.67
C LEU A 212 -11.89 8.71 9.12
N SER A 213 -12.32 7.47 9.36
CA SER A 213 -12.78 7.01 10.67
C SER A 213 -11.89 5.95 11.30
N ASN A 214 -11.13 5.22 10.47
CA ASN A 214 -10.16 4.21 10.89
C ASN A 214 -8.81 4.50 10.23
N LEU A 215 -7.79 4.74 11.05
CA LEU A 215 -6.43 4.98 10.60
C LEU A 215 -5.45 4.08 11.34
N THR A 216 -4.69 3.30 10.58
CA THR A 216 -3.50 2.59 11.05
C THR A 216 -2.29 3.12 10.31
N LEU A 217 -1.30 3.64 11.03
CA LEU A 217 0.00 4.02 10.49
C LEU A 217 1.08 3.18 11.17
N GLN A 218 1.78 2.37 10.38
CA GLN A 218 2.98 1.64 10.80
C GLN A 218 4.19 2.42 10.31
N LEU A 219 4.90 3.02 11.26
CA LEU A 219 5.96 4.00 11.06
C LEU A 219 7.25 3.52 11.75
N ASN A 220 7.53 2.22 11.73
CA ASN A 220 8.65 1.66 12.49
C ASN A 220 9.98 1.87 11.80
N GLU A 221 11.04 2.19 12.54
CA GLU A 221 12.40 2.33 12.02
C GLU A 221 12.52 3.33 10.85
N ILE A 222 11.85 4.49 10.92
CA ILE A 222 11.87 5.52 9.86
C ILE A 222 12.60 6.82 10.20
N GLN A 223 13.07 6.98 11.45
CA GLN A 223 13.84 8.13 11.96
C GLN A 223 12.99 9.35 12.37
N ILE A 224 11.73 9.15 12.76
CA ILE A 224 10.93 10.21 13.40
C ILE A 224 11.52 10.57 14.77
N GLY A 225 11.64 11.87 15.04
CA GLY A 225 11.95 12.47 16.33
C GLY A 225 10.75 13.15 16.98
N ASP A 226 11.03 14.05 17.92
CA ASP A 226 10.01 14.73 18.71
C ASP A 226 9.11 15.67 17.88
N GLU A 227 9.71 16.35 16.90
CA GLU A 227 9.01 17.27 16.00
C GLU A 227 8.03 16.53 15.10
N GLY A 228 8.45 15.41 14.49
CA GLY A 228 7.60 14.62 13.60
C GLY A 228 6.46 13.94 14.34
N ALA A 229 6.71 13.40 15.53
CA ALA A 229 5.67 12.81 16.36
C ALA A 229 4.62 13.85 16.78
N SER A 230 5.07 15.02 17.26
CA SER A 230 4.20 16.13 17.67
C SER A 230 3.43 16.72 16.48
N GLY A 231 4.11 16.88 15.33
CA GLY A 231 3.53 17.40 14.09
C GLY A 231 2.46 16.48 13.52
N LEU A 232 2.75 15.18 13.43
CA LEU A 232 1.78 14.16 13.02
C LEU A 232 0.57 14.14 13.97
N GLY A 233 0.80 14.13 15.29
CA GLY A 233 -0.27 14.19 16.29
C GLY A 233 -1.14 15.44 16.14
N SER A 234 -0.52 16.60 15.97
CA SER A 234 -1.21 17.89 15.80
C SER A 234 -2.03 17.95 14.52
N ALA A 235 -1.55 17.33 13.45
CA ALA A 235 -2.30 17.24 12.21
C ALA A 235 -3.50 16.29 12.33
N LEU A 236 -3.30 15.10 12.91
CA LEU A 236 -4.36 14.11 13.12
C LEU A 236 -5.45 14.61 14.09
N ALA A 237 -5.14 15.57 14.97
CA ALA A 237 -6.13 16.27 15.77
C ALA A 237 -7.23 16.97 14.95
N ASN A 238 -6.98 17.25 13.67
CA ASN A 238 -7.96 17.83 12.74
C ASN A 238 -8.80 16.77 12.00
N CYS A 239 -8.51 15.47 12.16
CA CYS A 239 -9.32 14.39 11.62
C CYS A 239 -10.58 14.21 12.48
N ILE A 240 -11.57 15.09 12.30
CA ILE A 240 -12.74 15.18 13.18
C ILE A 240 -13.59 13.90 13.26
N ASN A 241 -13.54 13.04 12.25
CA ASN A 241 -14.32 11.79 12.21
C ASN A 241 -13.53 10.55 12.65
N LEU A 242 -12.28 10.75 13.08
CA LEU A 242 -11.40 9.64 13.46
C LEU A 242 -11.89 9.01 14.76
N SER A 243 -12.21 7.72 14.69
CA SER A 243 -12.76 6.93 15.80
C SER A 243 -11.81 5.83 16.28
N ASN A 244 -11.00 5.30 15.36
CA ASN A 244 -10.01 4.27 15.64
C ASN A 244 -8.67 4.73 15.08
N LEU A 245 -7.68 4.84 15.96
CA LEU A 245 -6.33 5.24 15.62
C LEU A 245 -5.34 4.24 16.17
N GLU A 246 -4.53 3.68 15.28
CA GLU A 246 -3.36 2.88 15.61
C GLU A 246 -2.12 3.56 15.03
N LEU A 247 -1.19 3.93 15.89
CA LEU A 247 0.12 4.45 15.50
C LEU A 247 1.20 3.55 16.06
N ASP A 248 2.02 3.01 15.17
CA ASP A 248 3.22 2.28 15.55
C ASP A 248 4.47 3.08 15.20
N PHE A 249 5.18 3.55 16.23
CA PHE A 249 6.44 4.27 16.12
C PHE A 249 7.61 3.47 16.69
N HIS A 250 7.54 2.14 16.78
CA HIS A 250 8.67 1.37 17.30
C HIS A 250 9.99 1.74 16.61
N ASN A 251 11.05 1.81 17.40
CA ASN A 251 12.42 2.04 16.96
C ASN A 251 12.60 3.39 16.21
N ASN A 252 11.92 4.43 16.67
CA ASN A 252 12.17 5.82 16.31
C ASN A 252 12.88 6.58 17.45
N GLN A 253 13.13 7.87 17.25
CA GLN A 253 13.88 8.76 18.14
C GLN A 253 12.96 9.70 18.94
N ILE A 254 11.79 9.21 19.35
CA ILE A 254 10.79 9.98 20.11
C ILE A 254 11.18 9.97 21.60
N GLY A 255 11.50 11.14 22.12
CA GLY A 255 11.72 11.42 23.54
C GLY A 255 10.48 11.94 24.26
N ASP A 256 10.68 12.50 25.44
CA ASP A 256 9.59 12.95 26.31
C ASP A 256 8.79 14.11 25.68
N GLU A 257 9.46 15.01 24.95
CA GLU A 257 8.80 16.14 24.30
C GLU A 257 7.86 15.67 23.18
N GLY A 258 8.31 14.74 22.33
CA GLY A 258 7.51 14.18 21.25
C GLY A 258 6.34 13.36 21.76
N ALA A 259 6.56 12.53 22.78
CA ALA A 259 5.49 11.76 23.41
C ALA A 259 4.43 12.67 24.06
N SER A 260 4.87 13.72 24.78
CA SER A 260 3.99 14.70 25.41
C SER A 260 3.21 15.51 24.37
N GLY A 261 3.88 15.96 23.30
CA GLY A 261 3.27 16.69 22.19
C GLY A 261 2.22 15.86 21.45
N LEU A 262 2.58 14.61 21.11
CA LEU A 262 1.65 13.64 20.51
C LEU A 262 0.43 13.42 21.41
N GLY A 263 0.64 13.13 22.70
CA GLY A 263 -0.45 12.91 23.65
C GLY A 263 -1.36 14.14 23.82
N SER A 264 -0.78 15.32 23.94
CA SER A 264 -1.51 16.59 24.06
C SER A 264 -2.35 16.91 22.83
N SER A 265 -1.85 16.58 21.63
CA SER A 265 -2.58 16.76 20.39
C SER A 265 -3.69 15.73 20.21
N LEU A 266 -3.42 14.44 20.48
CA LEU A 266 -4.43 13.39 20.40
C LEU A 266 -5.56 13.56 21.43
N ALA A 267 -5.31 14.22 22.56
CA ALA A 267 -6.35 14.60 23.51
C ALA A 267 -7.45 15.50 22.90
N LYS A 268 -7.18 16.16 21.76
CA LYS A 268 -8.16 16.98 21.02
C LYS A 268 -9.04 16.15 20.08
N CYS A 269 -8.68 14.88 19.82
CA CYS A 269 -9.47 13.97 18.99
C CYS A 269 -10.67 13.42 19.77
N ILE A 270 -11.68 14.26 20.00
CA ILE A 270 -12.82 13.95 20.89
C ILE A 270 -13.68 12.75 20.46
N ASN A 271 -13.56 12.30 19.21
CA ASN A 271 -14.31 11.17 18.67
C ASN A 271 -13.53 9.84 18.72
N LEU A 272 -12.27 9.83 19.17
CA LEU A 272 -11.51 8.60 19.34
C LEU A 272 -12.15 7.70 20.40
N SER A 273 -12.50 6.49 19.98
CA SER A 273 -13.02 5.42 20.82
C SER A 273 -11.98 4.34 21.09
N ASN A 274 -11.08 4.10 20.12
CA ASN A 274 -9.95 3.19 20.29
C ASN A 274 -8.66 3.89 19.87
N LEU A 275 -7.67 3.87 20.76
CA LEU A 275 -6.33 4.39 20.53
C LEU A 275 -5.31 3.31 20.91
N THR A 276 -4.52 2.89 19.95
CA THR A 276 -3.36 2.02 20.16
C THR A 276 -2.11 2.79 19.79
N LEU A 277 -1.19 2.94 20.73
CA LEU A 277 0.09 3.60 20.53
C LEU A 277 1.22 2.65 20.89
N TYR A 278 2.14 2.48 19.96
CA TYR A 278 3.38 1.74 20.20
C TYR A 278 4.57 2.70 20.06
N LEU A 279 5.30 2.90 21.15
CA LEU A 279 6.43 3.84 21.25
C LEU A 279 7.76 3.14 21.61
N GLY A 280 7.81 1.81 21.53
CA GLY A 280 8.95 1.04 22.04
C GLY A 280 10.24 1.36 21.27
N GLN A 281 11.33 1.64 21.98
CA GLN A 281 12.64 1.88 21.39
C GLN A 281 13.51 0.60 21.43
N LYS A 282 14.38 0.41 20.42
CA LYS A 282 15.51 -0.54 20.51
C LYS A 282 16.47 -0.02 21.58
N GLN A 283 16.45 -0.60 22.77
CA GLN A 283 17.50 -0.35 23.77
C GLN A 283 18.84 -0.87 23.21
N PHE A 284 19.74 0.03 22.84
CA PHE A 284 21.16 -0.32 22.78
C PHE A 284 21.64 -0.46 24.22
N ILE A 285 21.72 -1.69 24.71
CA ILE A 285 22.49 -2.01 25.91
C ILE A 285 23.96 -1.73 25.55
N CYS A 286 24.42 -0.50 25.80
CA CYS A 286 25.86 -0.23 25.86
C CYS A 286 26.40 -1.03 27.05
N PHE A 287 27.02 -2.18 26.79
CA PHE A 287 28.04 -2.68 27.71
C PHE A 287 29.18 -1.66 27.66
N GLY A 288 29.23 -0.79 28.68
CA GLY A 288 30.42 -0.01 28.95
C GLY A 288 31.59 -0.99 29.17
N LEU A 289 32.60 -0.85 28.32
CA LEU A 289 33.96 -1.30 28.61
C LEU A 289 34.69 -0.18 29.35
#